data_AF-F0QYG6-F1
#
_entry.id   AF-F0QYG6-F1
#
_cell.length_a   1.000
_cell.length_b   1.000
_cell.length_c   1.000
_cell.angle_alpha   90.00
_cell.angle_beta   90.00
_cell.angle_gamma   90.00
#
_symmetry.space_group_name_H-M   'P 1'
#
loop_
_entity.id
_entity.type
_entity.pdbx_description
1 polymer ?
#
loop_
_entity_poly.entity_id
_entity_poly.type
_entity_poly.pdbx_seq_one_letter_code
_entity_poly.pdbx_strand_id
1 'polypeptide(L)'
;MGFSYLMPSVRAVLTRDVDGVDLGLISIAPAKSGSVINAPPNVLEVLIKRGVASLLDEDRIGSEEILKRVWLENRAPSELRELPRDFYVRARLSMVSGDQKSVRVYAQQLRELAQLRLRKILTLLAVNPGIADSRDFLDKLTIEEEEVVKSIAPIIKDFLNAVVGLQ
;
A
#
# COMPACT_ATOMS: atom_id res chain seq x y z
N MET A 1 6.81 8.38 11.23
CA MET A 1 7.77 8.24 10.12
C MET A 1 6.98 7.95 8.86
N GLY A 2 7.27 8.62 7.74
CA GLY A 2 6.50 8.44 6.51
C GLY A 2 6.94 7.19 5.76
N PHE A 3 6.02 6.27 5.49
CA PHE A 3 6.24 5.06 4.66
C PHE A 3 6.76 5.37 3.24
N SER A 4 6.76 6.64 2.82
CA SER A 4 7.00 7.09 1.46
C SER A 4 8.36 6.71 0.86
N TYR A 5 9.40 6.52 1.68
CA TYR A 5 10.74 6.15 1.18
C TYR A 5 10.92 4.64 0.94
N LEU A 6 10.02 3.82 1.48
CA LEU A 6 10.06 2.36 1.32
C LEU A 6 9.26 1.89 0.10
N MET A 7 8.57 2.81 -0.59
CA MET A 7 7.66 2.44 -1.66
C MET A 7 8.39 2.35 -3.00
N PRO A 8 8.21 1.24 -3.74
CA PRO A 8 8.76 1.12 -5.07
C PRO A 8 8.16 2.17 -5.98
N SER A 9 8.89 2.49 -7.05
CA SER A 9 8.37 3.31 -8.13
C SER A 9 7.11 2.67 -8.71
N VAL A 10 6.10 3.49 -8.97
CA VAL A 10 4.85 3.07 -9.60
C VAL A 10 4.84 3.62 -11.03
N ARG A 11 4.17 2.90 -11.93
CA ARG A 11 3.98 3.33 -13.31
C ARG A 11 2.85 4.34 -13.41
N ALA A 12 3.05 5.36 -14.23
CA ALA A 12 2.00 6.30 -14.63
C ALA A 12 2.19 6.70 -16.09
N VAL A 13 1.13 7.13 -16.75
CA VAL A 13 1.17 7.69 -18.10
C VAL A 13 1.11 9.21 -18.03
N LEU A 14 1.96 9.88 -18.79
CA LEU A 14 1.91 11.34 -18.94
C LEU A 14 0.72 11.75 -19.79
N THR A 15 0.00 12.78 -19.35
CA THR A 15 -1.18 13.32 -20.07
C THR A 15 -0.84 14.52 -20.94
N ARG A 16 0.36 15.09 -20.77
CA ARG A 16 0.90 16.22 -21.54
C ARG A 16 2.41 16.09 -21.66
N ASP A 17 2.99 16.84 -22.59
CA ASP A 17 4.43 16.94 -22.76
C ASP A 17 5.09 17.56 -21.52
N VAL A 18 6.26 17.05 -21.14
CA VAL A 18 7.05 17.52 -20.01
C VAL A 18 8.49 17.74 -20.49
N ASP A 19 9.02 18.95 -20.28
CA ASP A 19 10.36 19.36 -20.75
C ASP A 19 11.53 18.79 -19.93
N GLY A 20 11.23 17.85 -19.04
CA GLY A 20 12.16 17.30 -18.07
C GLY A 20 12.30 18.18 -16.83
N VAL A 21 12.35 17.55 -15.66
CA VAL A 21 12.46 18.24 -14.37
C VAL A 21 13.43 17.48 -13.49
N ASP A 22 14.48 18.15 -13.04
CA ASP A 22 15.37 17.64 -12.01
C ASP A 22 14.88 18.11 -10.63
N LEU A 23 14.44 17.15 -9.80
CA LEU A 23 14.00 17.38 -8.43
C LEU A 23 15.10 17.02 -7.41
N GLY A 24 16.36 16.92 -7.86
CA GLY A 24 17.55 16.65 -7.06
C GLY A 24 17.74 15.15 -6.77
N LEU A 25 16.77 14.52 -6.09
CA LEU A 25 16.81 13.07 -5.82
C LEU A 25 16.19 12.25 -6.95
N ILE A 26 15.40 12.89 -7.82
CA ILE A 26 14.62 12.26 -8.88
C ILE A 26 14.69 13.17 -10.10
N SER A 27 15.20 12.67 -11.22
CA SER A 27 15.14 13.35 -12.51
C SER A 27 14.04 12.73 -13.37
N ILE A 28 13.07 13.53 -13.79
CA ILE A 28 12.11 13.15 -14.84
C ILE A 28 12.72 13.62 -16.16
N ALA A 29 13.04 12.69 -17.06
CA ALA A 29 13.53 13.04 -18.39
C ALA A 29 12.43 13.73 -19.21
N PRO A 30 12.80 14.56 -20.20
CA PRO A 30 11.84 15.09 -21.16
C PRO A 30 11.06 13.95 -21.82
N ALA A 31 9.74 14.04 -21.81
CA ALA A 31 8.87 12.97 -22.28
C ALA A 31 7.58 13.52 -22.87
N LYS A 32 7.09 12.84 -23.92
CA LYS A 32 5.86 13.22 -24.61
C LYS A 32 4.63 12.68 -23.90
N SER A 33 3.49 13.32 -24.12
CA SER A 33 2.18 12.79 -23.75
C SER A 33 2.01 11.34 -24.25
N GLY A 34 1.43 10.49 -23.40
CA GLY A 34 1.29 9.05 -23.63
C GLY A 34 2.50 8.21 -23.20
N SER A 35 3.63 8.83 -22.83
CA SER A 35 4.80 8.09 -22.33
C SER A 35 4.54 7.53 -20.93
N VAL A 36 4.98 6.29 -20.69
CA VAL A 36 4.95 5.68 -19.35
C VAL A 36 6.21 6.10 -18.58
N ILE A 37 6.00 6.62 -17.38
CA ILE A 37 7.06 6.98 -16.43
C ILE A 37 7.01 6.08 -15.20
N ASN A 38 8.17 5.84 -14.61
CA ASN A 38 8.32 5.20 -13.30
C ASN A 38 8.79 6.26 -12.30
N ALA A 39 7.99 6.54 -11.28
CA ALA A 39 8.36 7.52 -10.27
C ALA A 39 7.86 7.11 -8.88
N PRO A 40 8.50 7.61 -7.82
CA PRO A 40 8.03 7.42 -6.46
C PRO A 40 6.59 7.91 -6.25
N PRO A 41 5.78 7.25 -5.40
CA PRO A 41 4.35 7.55 -5.25
C PRO A 41 4.04 8.99 -4.84
N ASN A 42 4.89 9.62 -4.02
CA ASN A 42 4.77 11.01 -3.63
C ASN A 42 4.91 11.97 -4.83
N VAL A 43 5.83 11.67 -5.76
CA VAL A 43 5.99 12.45 -7.00
C VAL A 43 4.79 12.25 -7.89
N LEU A 44 4.36 11.00 -8.09
CA LEU A 44 3.16 10.71 -8.89
C LEU A 44 1.91 11.37 -8.35
N GLU A 45 1.72 11.38 -7.02
CA GLU A 45 0.60 12.06 -6.39
C GLU A 45 0.55 13.53 -6.79
N VAL A 46 1.68 14.24 -6.80
CA VAL A 46 1.76 15.64 -7.23
C VAL A 46 1.48 15.78 -8.73
N LEU A 47 2.06 14.92 -9.57
CA LEU A 47 1.85 14.96 -11.02
C LEU A 47 0.39 14.70 -11.39
N ILE A 48 -0.28 13.76 -10.70
CA ILE A 48 -1.69 13.44 -10.91
C ILE A 48 -2.58 14.60 -10.44
N LYS A 49 -2.31 15.19 -9.26
CA LYS A 49 -3.05 16.38 -8.77
C LYS A 49 -2.97 17.55 -9.75
N ARG A 50 -1.84 17.71 -10.43
CA ARG A 50 -1.62 18.77 -11.43
C ARG A 50 -2.14 18.40 -12.83
N GLY A 51 -2.71 17.21 -13.00
CA GLY A 51 -3.19 16.72 -14.29
C GLY A 51 -2.08 16.56 -15.34
N VAL A 52 -0.86 16.25 -14.89
CA VAL A 52 0.34 15.99 -15.73
C VAL A 52 0.53 14.49 -15.97
N ALA A 53 0.02 13.66 -15.07
CA ALA A 53 0.05 12.21 -15.19
C ALA A 53 -1.30 11.60 -14.77
N SER A 54 -1.53 10.35 -15.18
CA SER A 54 -2.60 9.50 -14.65
C SER A 54 -2.09 8.09 -14.46
N LEU A 55 -2.71 7.34 -13.54
CA LEU A 55 -2.49 5.90 -13.48
C LEU A 55 -2.97 5.23 -14.78
N LEU A 56 -2.26 4.18 -15.20
CA LEU A 56 -2.76 3.25 -16.20
C LEU A 56 -4.02 2.57 -15.68
N ASP A 57 -4.95 2.22 -16.57
CA ASP A 57 -6.25 1.66 -16.16
C ASP A 57 -6.11 0.34 -15.41
N GLU A 58 -5.15 -0.51 -15.79
CA GLU A 58 -4.82 -1.76 -15.08
C GLU A 58 -4.26 -1.55 -13.67
N ASP A 59 -3.64 -0.39 -13.42
CA ASP A 59 -3.04 -0.04 -12.15
C ASP A 59 -4.03 0.69 -11.22
N ARG A 60 -5.23 1.06 -11.73
CA ARG A 60 -6.27 1.69 -10.92
C ARG A 60 -6.98 0.68 -10.03
N ILE A 61 -7.14 1.03 -8.77
CA ILE A 61 -7.93 0.25 -7.82
C ILE A 61 -9.29 0.94 -7.66
N GLY A 62 -10.36 0.27 -8.11
CA GLY A 62 -11.73 0.73 -7.92
C GLY A 62 -12.32 0.37 -6.55
N SER A 63 -13.40 1.05 -6.16
CA SER A 63 -14.15 0.73 -4.93
C SER A 63 -14.65 -0.71 -4.90
N GLU A 64 -15.07 -1.26 -6.04
CA GLU A 64 -15.55 -2.64 -6.15
C GLU A 64 -14.46 -3.65 -5.75
N GLU A 65 -13.22 -3.44 -6.21
CA GLU A 65 -12.09 -4.29 -5.85
C GLU A 65 -11.79 -4.20 -4.35
N ILE A 66 -11.85 -3.00 -3.74
CA ILE A 66 -11.67 -2.86 -2.27
C ILE A 66 -12.74 -3.65 -1.52
N LEU A 67 -14.02 -3.50 -1.89
CA LEU A 67 -15.13 -4.20 -1.24
C LEU A 67 -15.00 -5.72 -1.40
N LYS A 68 -14.60 -6.19 -2.58
CA LYS A 68 -14.30 -7.61 -2.82
C LYS A 68 -13.20 -8.10 -1.88
N ARG A 69 -12.13 -7.33 -1.67
CA ARG A 69 -11.05 -7.69 -0.73
C ARG A 69 -11.54 -7.72 0.71
N VAL A 70 -12.36 -6.76 1.14
CA VAL A 70 -13.00 -6.77 2.48
C VAL A 70 -13.83 -8.05 2.67
N TRP A 71 -14.63 -8.41 1.67
CA TRP A 71 -15.44 -9.63 1.73
C TRP A 71 -14.59 -10.90 1.81
N LEU A 72 -13.55 -11.00 0.97
CA LEU A 72 -12.63 -12.15 0.97
C LEU A 72 -11.90 -12.31 2.30
N GLU A 73 -11.49 -11.19 2.91
CA GLU A 73 -10.82 -11.17 4.19
C GLU A 73 -11.78 -11.64 5.31
N ASN A 74 -13.03 -11.17 5.32
CA ASN A 74 -14.02 -11.62 6.31
C ASN A 74 -14.37 -13.12 6.21
N ARG A 75 -14.27 -13.72 5.01
CA ARG A 75 -14.62 -15.13 4.80
C ARG A 75 -13.63 -16.13 5.43
N ALA A 76 -12.39 -15.73 5.69
CA ALA A 76 -11.39 -16.57 6.34
C ALA A 76 -10.78 -15.86 7.55
N PRO A 77 -11.48 -15.78 8.70
CA PRO A 77 -11.03 -14.98 9.84
C PRO A 77 -9.67 -15.36 10.41
N SER A 78 -9.31 -16.64 10.32
CA SER A 78 -8.06 -17.22 10.84
C SER A 78 -6.88 -17.15 9.88
N GLU A 79 -7.10 -16.70 8.64
CA GLU A 79 -6.07 -16.66 7.60
C GLU A 79 -5.96 -15.26 7.02
N LEU A 80 -4.73 -14.86 6.74
CA LEU A 80 -4.46 -13.65 5.99
C LEU A 80 -4.57 -13.96 4.50
N ARG A 81 -5.36 -13.18 3.77
CA ARG A 81 -5.42 -13.30 2.30
C ARG A 81 -4.24 -12.57 1.66
N GLU A 82 -3.80 -13.06 0.51
CA GLU A 82 -2.78 -12.37 -0.28
C GLU A 82 -3.34 -11.06 -0.85
N LEU A 83 -2.55 -10.00 -0.73
CA LEU A 83 -2.81 -8.70 -1.32
C LEU A 83 -1.57 -8.27 -2.11
N PRO A 84 -1.72 -7.67 -3.31
CA PRO A 84 -0.56 -7.19 -4.07
C PRO A 84 0.30 -6.25 -3.23
N ARG A 85 1.62 -6.40 -3.33
CA ARG A 85 2.61 -5.72 -2.49
C ARG A 85 2.46 -4.18 -2.47
N ASP A 86 1.97 -3.60 -3.57
CA ASP A 86 1.78 -2.17 -3.80
C ASP A 86 0.32 -1.69 -3.71
N PHE A 87 -0.59 -2.54 -3.21
CA PHE A 87 -2.04 -2.31 -3.28
C PHE A 87 -2.48 -0.97 -2.66
N TYR A 88 -2.05 -0.67 -1.44
CA TYR A 88 -2.43 0.57 -0.75
C TYR A 88 -1.88 1.81 -1.45
N VAL A 89 -0.70 1.70 -2.07
CA VAL A 89 -0.10 2.76 -2.88
C VAL A 89 -0.97 3.08 -4.08
N ARG A 90 -1.31 2.06 -4.88
CA ARG A 90 -2.16 2.22 -6.07
C ARG A 90 -3.56 2.69 -5.69
N ALA A 91 -4.13 2.19 -4.60
CA ALA A 91 -5.43 2.65 -4.09
C ALA A 91 -5.41 4.13 -3.70
N ARG A 92 -4.38 4.57 -2.98
CA ARG A 92 -4.21 5.99 -2.61
C ARG A 92 -4.03 6.89 -3.82
N LEU A 93 -3.25 6.47 -4.81
CA LEU A 93 -3.05 7.21 -6.07
C LEU A 93 -4.34 7.25 -6.92
N SER A 94 -5.17 6.21 -6.87
CA SER A 94 -6.46 6.14 -7.58
C SER A 94 -7.47 7.18 -7.09
N MET A 95 -7.34 7.66 -5.85
CA MET A 95 -8.22 8.68 -5.27
C MET A 95 -7.88 10.11 -5.67
N VAL A 96 -6.69 10.34 -6.22
CA VAL A 96 -6.12 11.69 -6.33
C VAL A 96 -6.94 12.63 -7.23
N SER A 97 -7.63 12.08 -8.23
CA SER A 97 -8.40 12.84 -9.22
C SER A 97 -9.92 12.79 -9.02
N GLY A 98 -10.39 12.19 -7.91
CA GLY A 98 -11.83 12.00 -7.65
C GLY A 98 -12.52 13.22 -7.03
N ASP A 99 -13.84 13.32 -7.16
CA ASP A 99 -14.63 14.32 -6.43
C ASP A 99 -14.63 14.06 -4.91
N GLN A 100 -14.84 15.10 -4.10
CA GLN A 100 -14.69 14.99 -2.64
C GLN A 100 -15.60 13.93 -2.00
N LYS A 101 -16.82 13.76 -2.52
CA LYS A 101 -17.79 12.83 -1.93
C LYS A 101 -17.40 11.38 -2.22
N SER A 102 -17.04 11.08 -3.47
CA SER A 102 -16.56 9.74 -3.86
C SER A 102 -15.25 9.39 -3.15
N VAL A 103 -14.31 10.33 -3.06
CA VAL A 103 -13.03 10.15 -2.34
C VAL A 103 -13.25 9.81 -0.87
N ARG A 104 -14.21 10.45 -0.20
CA ARG A 104 -14.50 10.16 1.22
C ARG A 104 -15.04 8.75 1.42
N VAL A 105 -15.96 8.31 0.55
CA VAL A 105 -16.52 6.95 0.61
C VAL A 105 -15.43 5.91 0.34
N TYR A 106 -14.64 6.14 -0.71
CA TYR A 106 -13.50 5.29 -1.06
C TYR A 106 -12.49 5.18 0.09
N ALA A 107 -12.10 6.32 0.69
CA ALA A 107 -11.17 6.34 1.81
C ALA A 107 -11.69 5.56 3.02
N GLN A 108 -13.00 5.59 3.26
CA GLN A 108 -13.63 4.83 4.34
C GLN A 108 -13.56 3.32 4.07
N GLN A 109 -13.84 2.87 2.83
CA GLN A 109 -13.72 1.48 2.42
C GLN A 109 -12.27 0.97 2.54
N LEU A 110 -11.30 1.78 2.10
CA LEU A 110 -9.88 1.43 2.19
C LEU A 110 -9.42 1.33 3.65
N ARG A 111 -9.88 2.25 4.50
CA ARG A 111 -9.61 2.22 5.94
C ARG A 111 -10.18 0.96 6.59
N GLU A 112 -11.40 0.57 6.23
CA GLU A 112 -12.02 -0.66 6.74
C GLU A 112 -11.18 -1.90 6.40
N LEU A 113 -10.73 -2.02 5.14
CA LEU A 113 -9.84 -3.11 4.72
C LEU A 113 -8.53 -3.11 5.53
N ALA A 114 -7.87 -1.96 5.66
CA ALA A 114 -6.63 -1.84 6.41
C ALA A 114 -6.80 -2.20 7.89
N GLN A 115 -7.89 -1.77 8.53
CA GLN A 115 -8.18 -2.12 9.93
C GLN A 115 -8.45 -3.61 10.11
N LEU A 116 -9.19 -4.22 9.18
CA LEU A 116 -9.49 -5.64 9.20
C LEU A 116 -8.21 -6.48 9.11
N ARG A 117 -7.34 -6.15 8.15
CA ARG A 117 -6.06 -6.84 7.94
C ARG A 117 -5.08 -6.62 9.09
N LEU A 118 -4.94 -5.39 9.59
CA LEU A 118 -4.10 -5.10 10.75
C LEU A 118 -4.52 -5.94 11.97
N ARG A 119 -5.82 -6.04 12.24
CA ARG A 119 -6.33 -6.86 13.35
C ARG A 119 -5.91 -8.31 13.21
N LYS A 120 -6.04 -8.89 12.01
CA LYS A 120 -5.65 -10.27 11.73
C LYS A 120 -4.14 -10.49 11.88
N ILE A 121 -3.34 -9.58 11.33
CA ILE A 121 -1.87 -9.60 11.47
C ILE A 121 -1.50 -9.66 12.96
N LEU A 122 -2.07 -8.76 13.78
CA LEU A 122 -1.81 -8.73 15.22
C LEU A 122 -2.26 -10.01 15.92
N THR A 123 -3.42 -10.57 15.57
CA THR A 123 -3.88 -11.85 16.11
C THR A 123 -2.91 -12.99 15.77
N LEU A 124 -2.46 -13.08 14.51
CA LEU A 124 -1.51 -14.12 14.08
C LEU A 124 -0.17 -14.00 14.81
N LEU A 125 0.35 -12.78 14.94
CA LEU A 125 1.59 -12.51 15.69
C LEU A 125 1.45 -12.83 17.18
N ALA A 126 0.30 -12.55 17.78
CA ALA A 126 0.06 -12.86 19.19
C ALA A 126 0.02 -14.38 19.45
N VAL A 127 -0.43 -15.18 18.48
CA VAL A 127 -0.45 -16.65 18.57
C VAL A 127 0.92 -17.25 18.29
N ASN A 128 1.64 -16.74 17.28
CA ASN A 128 2.96 -17.22 16.90
C ASN A 128 3.82 -16.06 16.40
N PRO A 129 4.64 -15.44 17.26
CA PRO A 129 5.51 -14.33 16.85
C PRO A 129 6.52 -14.72 15.76
N GLY A 130 6.96 -15.98 15.72
CA GLY A 130 7.90 -16.49 14.73
C GLY A 130 7.34 -16.55 13.30
N ILE A 131 6.02 -16.38 13.12
CA ILE A 131 5.42 -16.28 11.78
C ILE A 131 5.94 -15.06 11.01
N ALA A 132 6.44 -14.03 11.71
CA ALA A 132 7.04 -12.85 11.11
C ALA A 132 8.29 -13.15 10.24
N ASP A 133 8.96 -14.27 10.50
CA ASP A 133 10.12 -14.72 9.71
C ASP A 133 9.74 -15.64 8.54
N SER A 134 8.46 -16.03 8.45
CA SER A 134 7.95 -16.94 7.41
C SER A 134 7.74 -16.22 6.08
N ARG A 135 8.36 -16.72 5.01
CA ARG A 135 8.14 -16.20 3.65
C ARG A 135 6.68 -16.26 3.22
N ASP A 136 5.98 -17.36 3.49
CA ASP A 136 4.56 -17.51 3.14
C ASP A 136 3.67 -16.44 3.82
N PHE A 137 4.04 -16.00 5.02
CA PHE A 137 3.33 -14.93 5.70
C PHE A 137 3.68 -13.56 5.09
N LEU A 138 4.98 -13.29 4.89
CA LEU A 138 5.45 -12.03 4.34
C LEU A 138 4.97 -11.77 2.90
N ASP A 139 4.86 -12.81 2.08
CA ASP A 139 4.38 -12.71 0.68
C ASP A 139 2.91 -12.29 0.58
N LYS A 140 2.13 -12.44 1.67
CA LYS A 140 0.73 -12.00 1.76
C LYS A 140 0.57 -10.53 2.17
N LEU A 141 1.66 -9.88 2.56
CA LEU A 141 1.67 -8.52 3.09
C LEU A 141 1.93 -7.48 1.99
N THR A 142 1.28 -6.34 2.15
CA THR A 142 1.71 -5.11 1.49
C THR A 142 3.00 -4.57 2.11
N ILE A 143 3.68 -3.66 1.44
CA ILE A 143 4.91 -3.02 1.95
C ILE A 143 4.65 -2.33 3.29
N GLU A 144 3.51 -1.64 3.41
CA GLU A 144 3.13 -0.94 4.63
C GLU A 144 2.90 -1.92 5.78
N GLU A 145 2.24 -3.05 5.51
CA GLU A 145 1.98 -4.09 6.51
C GLU A 145 3.25 -4.82 6.94
N GLU A 146 4.13 -5.16 5.99
CA GLU A 146 5.41 -5.81 6.27
C GLU A 146 6.28 -4.94 7.19
N GLU A 147 6.32 -3.63 6.96
CA GLU A 147 7.07 -2.70 7.81
C GLU A 147 6.50 -2.64 9.24
N VAL A 148 5.17 -2.65 9.36
CA VAL A 148 4.49 -2.74 10.66
C VAL A 148 4.82 -4.06 11.36
N VAL A 149 4.79 -5.19 10.65
CA VAL A 149 5.15 -6.50 11.18
C VAL A 149 6.59 -6.51 11.70
N LYS A 150 7.56 -6.05 10.89
CA LYS A 150 8.97 -5.99 11.29
C LYS A 150 9.20 -5.13 12.54
N SER A 151 8.41 -4.07 12.68
CA SER A 151 8.50 -3.17 13.83
C SER A 151 7.86 -3.76 15.10
N ILE A 152 6.73 -4.46 14.97
CA ILE A 152 5.91 -4.89 16.11
C ILE A 152 6.21 -6.32 16.57
N ALA A 153 6.58 -7.23 15.66
CA ALA A 153 6.81 -8.63 16.00
C ALA A 153 7.88 -8.84 17.09
N PRO A 154 9.04 -8.13 17.11
CA PRO A 154 10.00 -8.23 18.20
C PRO A 154 9.41 -7.82 19.55
N ILE A 155 8.61 -6.74 19.56
CA ILE A 155 7.97 -6.23 20.78
C ILE A 155 6.97 -7.25 21.34
N ILE A 156 6.17 -7.88 20.47
CA ILE A 156 5.22 -8.92 20.88
C ILE A 156 5.96 -10.13 21.43
N LYS A 157 7.05 -10.56 20.76
CA LYS A 157 7.87 -11.68 21.22
C LYS A 157 8.46 -11.41 22.61
N ASP A 158 9.07 -10.25 22.80
CA ASP A 158 9.67 -9.86 24.07
C ASP A 158 8.63 -9.78 25.19
N PHE A 159 7.45 -9.22 24.90
CA PHE A 159 6.33 -9.16 25.83
C PHE A 159 5.87 -10.56 26.26
N LEU A 160 5.64 -11.47 25.31
CA LEU A 160 5.20 -12.84 25.61
C LEU A 160 6.26 -13.61 26.40
N ASN A 161 7.54 -13.44 26.05
CA ASN A 161 8.65 -14.05 26.79
C ASN A 161 8.72 -13.52 28.23
N ALA A 162 8.49 -12.22 28.45
CA ALA A 162 8.47 -11.61 29.78
C ALA A 162 7.28 -12.08 30.63
N VAL A 163 6.12 -12.36 30.02
CA VAL A 163 4.89 -12.76 30.74
C VAL A 163 4.84 -14.26 31.01
N VAL A 164 5.20 -15.09 30.02
CA VAL A 164 5.01 -16.55 30.07
C VAL A 164 6.32 -17.28 30.40
N GLY A 165 7.47 -16.61 30.31
CA GLY A 165 8.79 -17.23 30.55
C GLY A 165 9.22 -18.19 29.45
N LEU A 166 8.67 -18.05 28.23
CA LEU A 166 9.09 -18.83 27.08
C LEU A 166 10.49 -18.35 26.64
N GLN A 167 11.48 -19.22 26.76
CA GLN A 167 12.80 -19.04 26.13
C GLN A 167 12.71 -19.39 24.64
#